data_AF-A0A0W0YHM7-F1
#
_entry.id   AF-A0A0W0YHM7-F1
#
_cell.length_a   1.000
_cell.length_b   1.000
_cell.length_c   1.000
_cell.angle_alpha   90.00
_cell.angle_beta   90.00
_cell.angle_gamma   90.00
#
_symmetry.space_group_name_H-M   'P 1'
#
loop_
_entity.id
_entity.type
_entity.pdbx_description
1 polymer ?
#
loop_
_entity_poly.entity_id
_entity_poly.type
_entity_poly.pdbx_seq_one_letter_code
_entity_poly.pdbx_strand_id
1 'polypeptide(L)' 'MNKLLSSIVLLCALTSTTYADQDQDACVAEFNNQCMAKCQETDDINCPAACQNQAVNQCQDAGQ' A
#
# COMPACT_ATOMS: atom_id res chain seq x y z
N MET A 1 -53.51 -11.95 4.43
CA MET A 1 -52.60 -10.91 4.96
C MET A 1 -51.19 -11.49 4.98
N ASN A 2 -50.42 -11.37 3.88
CA ASN A 2 -49.01 -11.80 3.88
C ASN A 2 -48.18 -10.61 3.42
N LYS A 3 -47.62 -9.87 4.39
CA LYS A 3 -46.68 -8.78 4.14
C LYS A 3 -45.37 -9.42 3.68
N LEU A 4 -45.13 -9.33 2.38
CA LEU A 4 -43.87 -9.63 1.74
C LEU A 4 -42.77 -8.72 2.31
N LEU A 5 -41.65 -9.36 2.66
CA LEU A 5 -40.29 -8.93 2.33
C LEU A 5 -40.00 -7.45 2.62
N SER A 6 -39.60 -7.13 3.84
CA SER A 6 -38.91 -5.86 4.09
C SER A 6 -37.61 -6.09 4.84
N SER A 7 -36.53 -5.99 4.06
CA SER A 7 -35.37 -5.15 4.38
C SER A 7 -34.43 -5.61 5.48
N ILE A 8 -33.73 -6.74 5.29
CA ILE A 8 -32.44 -6.94 5.99
C ILE A 8 -31.47 -7.73 5.10
N VAL A 9 -30.93 -7.13 4.04
CA VAL A 9 -29.60 -7.49 3.52
C VAL A 9 -29.00 -6.25 2.84
N LEU A 10 -28.51 -5.30 3.63
CA LEU A 10 -27.63 -4.24 3.12
C LEU A 10 -26.43 -4.09 4.07
N LEU A 11 -25.74 -5.19 4.32
CA LEU A 11 -24.43 -5.24 4.98
C LEU A 11 -23.49 -6.00 4.05
N CYS A 12 -22.81 -5.31 3.13
CA CYS A 12 -21.61 -5.81 2.42
C CYS A 12 -20.96 -4.71 1.55
N ALA A 13 -20.85 -3.47 2.02
CA ALA A 13 -20.23 -2.40 1.22
C ALA A 13 -19.28 -1.48 2.01
N LEU A 14 -18.70 -1.94 3.13
CA LEU A 14 -17.88 -1.08 4.00
C LEU A 14 -16.47 -1.62 4.31
N THR A 15 -15.95 -2.60 3.57
CA THR A 15 -14.61 -3.17 3.86
C THR A 15 -13.54 -2.91 2.79
N SER A 16 -13.74 -1.96 1.88
CA SER A 16 -12.80 -1.76 0.75
C SER A 16 -11.78 -0.63 0.93
N THR A 17 -11.75 0.09 2.06
CA THR A 17 -10.95 1.33 2.19
C THR A 17 -9.80 1.24 3.21
N THR A 18 -9.47 0.07 3.74
CA THR A 18 -8.36 -0.09 4.71
C THR A 18 -7.25 -1.05 4.24
N TYR A 19 -7.40 -1.68 3.07
CA TYR A 19 -6.36 -2.58 2.52
C TYR A 19 -5.28 -1.81 1.77
N ALA A 20 -5.63 -0.75 1.06
CA ALA A 20 -4.69 0.07 0.28
C ALA A 20 -3.53 0.61 1.14
N ASP A 21 -3.81 1.37 2.21
CA ASP A 21 -2.75 1.94 3.07
C ASP A 21 -1.80 0.90 3.69
N GLN A 22 -2.29 -0.27 4.10
CA GLN A 22 -1.42 -1.30 4.69
C GLN A 22 -0.55 -2.01 3.64
N ASP A 23 -1.09 -2.23 2.44
CA ASP A 23 -0.35 -2.80 1.32
C ASP A 23 0.68 -1.81 0.78
N GLN A 24 0.37 -0.51 0.83
CA GLN A 24 1.26 0.57 0.43
C GLN A 24 2.49 0.69 1.34
N ASP A 25 2.29 0.71 2.66
CA ASP A 25 3.40 0.78 3.62
C ASP A 25 4.30 -0.47 3.53
N ALA A 26 3.70 -1.65 3.33
CA ALA A 26 4.44 -2.88 3.11
C ALA A 26 5.27 -2.83 1.82
N CYS A 27 4.69 -2.34 0.72
CA CYS A 27 5.38 -2.14 -0.55
C CYS A 27 6.56 -1.17 -0.41
N VAL A 28 6.36 -0.02 0.23
CA VAL A 28 7.40 0.99 0.44
C VAL A 28 8.53 0.40 1.29
N ALA A 29 8.19 -0.29 2.37
CA ALA A 29 9.19 -0.90 3.26
C ALA A 29 10.00 -2.00 2.55
N GLU A 30 9.35 -2.85 1.75
CA GLU A 30 10.03 -3.93 1.03
C GLU A 30 10.96 -3.38 -0.05
N PHE A 31 10.48 -2.47 -0.89
CA PHE A 31 11.30 -1.84 -1.93
C PHE A 31 12.47 -1.07 -1.34
N ASN A 32 12.22 -0.28 -0.28
CA ASN A 32 13.25 0.51 0.36
C ASN A 32 14.33 -0.38 1.00
N ASN A 33 13.98 -1.52 1.62
CA ASN A 33 14.97 -2.46 2.15
C ASN A 33 15.84 -3.08 1.05
N GLN A 34 15.25 -3.51 -0.06
CA GLN A 34 16.01 -4.07 -1.18
C GLN A 34 16.93 -3.02 -1.83
N CYS A 35 16.47 -1.78 -1.90
CA CYS A 35 17.24 -0.67 -2.43
C CYS A 35 18.40 -0.28 -1.49
N MET A 36 18.13 -0.21 -0.18
CA MET A 36 19.14 0.07 0.84
C MET A 36 20.24 -0.99 0.92
N ALA A 37 19.91 -2.26 0.70
CA ALA A 37 20.92 -3.33 0.61
C ALA A 37 21.94 -3.06 -0.51
N LYS A 38 21.49 -2.49 -1.63
CA LYS A 38 22.37 -2.06 -2.72
C LYS A 38 23.11 -0.76 -2.38
N CYS A 39 22.48 0.16 -1.65
CA CYS A 39 23.15 1.38 -1.18
C CYS A 39 24.34 1.07 -0.26
N GLN A 40 24.27 0.01 0.54
CA GLN A 40 25.39 -0.40 1.40
C GLN A 40 26.64 -0.83 0.60
N GLU A 41 26.47 -1.19 -0.67
CA GLU A 41 27.56 -1.51 -1.59
C GLU A 41 28.09 -0.26 -2.32
N THR A 42 27.51 0.92 -2.06
CA THR A 42 27.86 2.20 -2.69
C THR A 42 28.24 3.25 -1.65
N ASP A 43 29.21 4.12 -1.95
CA ASP A 43 29.53 5.30 -1.12
C ASP A 43 28.59 6.49 -1.40
N ASP A 44 27.44 6.27 -2.03
CA ASP A 44 26.51 7.35 -2.37
C ASP A 44 25.65 7.74 -1.16
N ILE A 45 26.01 8.87 -0.55
CA ILE A 45 25.29 9.48 0.57
C ILE A 45 23.82 9.81 0.28
N ASN A 46 23.46 9.96 -1.00
CA ASN A 46 22.09 10.28 -1.41
C ASN A 46 21.25 9.03 -1.68
N CYS A 47 21.87 7.85 -1.72
CA CYS A 47 21.21 6.60 -2.03
C CYS A 47 20.00 6.30 -1.11
N PRO A 48 20.06 6.52 0.22
CA PRO A 48 18.90 6.32 1.09
C PRO A 48 17.69 7.20 0.74
N ALA A 49 17.93 8.47 0.43
CA ALA A 49 16.87 9.42 0.05
C ALA A 49 16.28 9.10 -1.33
N ALA A 50 17.13 8.63 -2.27
CA ALA A 50 16.69 8.18 -3.58
C ALA A 50 15.83 6.91 -3.50
N CYS A 51 16.24 5.94 -2.67
CA CYS A 51 15.48 4.71 -2.42
C CYS A 51 14.10 4.99 -1.84
N GLN A 52 14.02 5.88 -0.84
CA GLN A 52 12.75 6.21 -0.23
C GLN A 52 11.80 6.91 -1.21
N ASN A 53 12.29 7.87 -1.99
CA ASN A 53 11.47 8.53 -3.02
C ASN A 53 11.01 7.56 -4.12
N GLN A 54 11.89 6.63 -4.56
CA GLN A 54 11.51 5.63 -5.55
C GLN A 54 10.49 4.64 -5.01
N ALA A 55 10.66 4.18 -3.76
CA ALA A 55 9.72 3.28 -3.10
C ALA A 55 8.32 3.89 -3.04
N VAL A 56 8.21 5.14 -2.58
CA VAL A 56 6.93 5.85 -2.48
C VAL A 56 6.31 6.03 -3.86
N ASN A 57 7.06 6.49 -4.85
CA ASN A 57 6.54 6.71 -6.20
C ASN A 57 6.09 5.40 -6.86
N GLN A 58 6.87 4.32 -6.75
CA GLN A 58 6.51 3.00 -7.30
C GLN A 58 5.23 2.45 -6.69
N CYS A 59 5.10 2.54 -5.36
CA CYS A 59 3.95 1.98 -4.65
C CYS A 59 2.70 2.87 -4.82
N GLN A 60 2.85 4.21 -4.83
CA GLN A 60 1.75 5.14 -5.16
C GLN A 60 1.27 5.01 -6.59
N ASP A 61 2.17 4.97 -7.58
CA ASP A 61 1.79 4.87 -9.00
C ASP A 61 1.19 3.50 -9.32
N ALA A 62 1.52 2.46 -8.55
CA ALA A 62 0.89 1.14 -8.66
C ALA A 62 -0.54 1.09 -8.11
N GLY A 63 -1.03 2.14 -7.44
CA GLY A 63 -2.36 2.18 -6.84
C GLY A 63 -2.53 1.20 -5.68
N GLN A 64 -1.42 0.83 -5.02
CA GLN A 64 -1.43 0.15 -3.73
C GLN A 64 -1.58 1.19 -2.62
#